data_AF-A0AAU6LLG0-F1
#
_entry.id   AF-A0AAU6LLG0-F1
#
_cell.length_a   1.000
_cell.length_b   1.000
_cell.length_c   1.000
_cell.angle_alpha   90.00
_cell.angle_beta   90.00
_cell.angle_gamma   90.00
#
_symmetry.space_group_name_H-M   'P 1'
#
loop_
_entity.id
_entity.type
_entity.pdbx_description
1 polymer ?
#
loop_
_entity_poly.entity_id
_entity_poly.type
_entity_poly.pdbx_seq_one_letter_code
_entity_poly.pdbx_strand_id
1 'polypeptide(L)'
;MSEGGVLVEWDRWTVEFGDAHAGAVGVLVGGDEPGPAYFDVGSGSDVPSTTHWSAYDGQVGRPRAEALRAGCACGWRGAAEYALDWATVGDRPLYEADVDLTGPLVDWNAHLSLVRDQAAPLSSRWPPSWSRSSSS
;
A
#
# COMPACT_ATOMS: atom_id res chain seq x y z
N MET A 1 -33.51 1.01 -9.30
CA MET A 1 -32.65 0.14 -10.13
C MET A 1 -31.96 1.10 -11.10
N SER A 2 -30.68 1.45 -10.97
CA SER A 2 -29.55 0.78 -10.33
C SER A 2 -28.50 1.84 -9.98
N GLU A 3 -27.96 1.78 -8.76
CA GLU A 3 -26.76 2.51 -8.38
C GLU A 3 -25.56 1.69 -8.89
N GLY A 4 -24.79 2.26 -9.81
CA GLY A 4 -23.71 1.58 -10.50
C GLY A 4 -22.38 1.82 -9.82
N GLY A 5 -21.87 0.77 -9.14
CA GLY A 5 -20.44 0.53 -8.96
C GLY A 5 -19.72 1.43 -7.98
N VAL A 6 -19.99 1.27 -6.67
CA VAL A 6 -18.94 1.54 -5.68
C VAL A 6 -17.82 0.53 -5.96
N LEU A 7 -16.57 1.00 -6.05
CA LEU A 7 -15.36 0.20 -6.01
C LEU A 7 -15.22 -0.42 -4.60
N VAL A 8 -16.17 -1.28 -4.23
CA VAL A 8 -16.17 -2.07 -3.01
C VAL A 8 -15.39 -3.36 -3.25
N GLU A 9 -14.07 -3.28 -3.31
CA GLU A 9 -13.23 -4.47 -3.05
C GLU A 9 -11.94 -4.16 -2.26
N TRP A 10 -11.78 -2.94 -1.74
CA TRP A 10 -10.68 -2.60 -0.81
C TRP A 10 -11.17 -2.05 0.54
N ASP A 11 -12.47 -1.73 0.63
CA ASP A 11 -13.08 -0.96 1.71
C ASP A 11 -13.32 -1.76 3.01
N ARG A 12 -13.36 -3.09 2.94
CA ARG A 12 -13.69 -3.93 4.11
C ARG A 12 -12.52 -4.14 5.08
N TRP A 13 -11.28 -3.81 4.68
CA TRP A 13 -10.07 -4.10 5.47
C TRP A 13 -9.38 -2.86 6.05
N THR A 14 -9.70 -1.65 5.56
CA THR A 14 -9.25 -0.36 6.08
C THR A 14 -9.90 0.01 7.41
N VAL A 15 -11.02 -0.62 7.79
CA VAL A 15 -11.85 -0.17 8.93
C VAL A 15 -11.21 -0.34 10.31
N GLU A 16 -10.36 -1.36 10.50
CA GLU A 16 -9.77 -1.65 11.83
C GLU A 16 -8.66 -0.65 12.23
N PHE A 17 -8.02 0.00 11.25
CA PHE A 17 -6.92 0.95 11.47
C PHE A 17 -7.12 2.32 10.80
N GLY A 18 -8.20 2.49 10.02
CA GLY A 18 -8.45 3.68 9.22
C GLY A 18 -7.38 3.96 8.16
N ASP A 19 -7.39 5.19 7.63
CA ASP A 19 -6.40 5.68 6.65
C ASP A 19 -4.95 5.59 7.13
N ALA A 20 -4.69 5.53 8.45
CA ALA A 20 -3.34 5.49 9.01
C ALA A 20 -2.53 4.24 8.58
N HIS A 21 -3.23 3.14 8.26
CA HIS A 21 -2.61 1.94 7.73
C HIS A 21 -3.17 1.52 6.35
N ALA A 22 -3.72 2.47 5.59
CA ALA A 22 -4.13 2.23 4.21
C ALA A 22 -2.97 1.63 3.41
N GLY A 23 -3.27 0.57 2.67
CA GLY A 23 -2.31 -0.09 1.79
C GLY A 23 -2.05 0.73 0.55
N ALA A 24 -0.82 0.69 0.07
CA ALA A 24 -0.43 1.27 -1.21
C ALA A 24 0.49 0.28 -1.94
N VAL A 25 0.45 0.30 -3.27
CA VAL A 25 1.46 -0.35 -4.09
C VAL A 25 2.53 0.69 -4.41
N GLY A 26 3.75 0.45 -3.95
CA GLY A 26 4.93 1.21 -4.33
C GLY A 26 5.55 0.66 -5.61
N VAL A 27 6.29 1.49 -6.33
CA VAL A 27 7.03 1.13 -7.55
C VAL A 27 8.52 1.28 -7.32
N LEU A 28 9.31 0.49 -8.05
CA LEU A 28 10.76 0.61 -8.13
C LEU A 28 11.19 0.91 -9.56
N VAL A 29 12.09 1.87 -9.73
CA VAL A 29 12.70 2.26 -11.02
C VAL A 29 14.20 2.32 -10.79
N GLY A 30 14.98 1.50 -11.52
CA GLY A 30 16.41 1.35 -11.26
C GLY A 30 16.73 0.85 -9.84
N GLY A 31 15.80 0.12 -9.21
CA GLY A 31 15.93 -0.41 -7.84
C GLY A 31 15.48 0.53 -6.71
N ASP A 32 15.10 1.78 -7.00
CA ASP A 32 14.69 2.76 -5.98
C ASP A 32 13.25 3.26 -6.17
N GLU A 33 12.63 3.77 -5.10
CA GLU A 33 11.32 4.41 -5.18
C GLU A 33 11.46 5.77 -5.88
N PRO A 34 10.84 5.97 -7.05
CA PRO A 34 10.98 7.19 -7.82
C PRO A 34 10.21 8.36 -7.20
N GLY A 35 10.53 9.57 -7.66
CA GLY A 35 9.65 10.73 -7.47
C GLY A 35 8.29 10.57 -8.17
N PRO A 36 7.37 11.52 -8.00
CA PRO A 36 6.05 11.45 -8.63
C PRO A 36 6.16 11.42 -10.15
N ALA A 37 5.29 10.64 -10.81
CA ALA A 37 5.13 10.67 -12.25
C ALA A 37 4.37 11.94 -12.65
N TYR A 38 4.91 12.69 -13.62
CA TYR A 38 4.30 13.91 -14.12
C TYR A 38 3.48 13.65 -15.38
N PHE A 39 2.33 14.31 -15.49
CA PHE A 39 1.47 14.25 -16.66
C PHE A 39 1.74 15.49 -17.51
N ASP A 40 2.25 15.30 -18.74
CA ASP A 40 2.35 16.40 -19.70
C ASP A 40 0.95 16.71 -20.24
N VAL A 41 0.37 17.83 -19.80
CA VAL A 41 -0.97 18.30 -20.19
C VAL A 41 -0.95 19.72 -20.77
N GLY A 42 0.21 20.22 -21.21
CA GLY A 42 0.35 21.53 -21.85
C GLY A 42 0.49 22.71 -20.89
N SER A 43 0.45 23.94 -21.44
CA SER A 43 1.02 25.19 -20.90
C SER A 43 0.35 25.82 -19.64
N GLY A 44 -0.17 25.02 -18.72
CA GLY A 44 -0.56 25.48 -17.40
C GLY A 44 0.64 25.72 -16.49
N SER A 45 0.47 26.57 -15.47
CA SER A 45 1.52 26.86 -14.47
C SER A 45 1.79 25.70 -13.51
N ASP A 46 0.85 24.75 -13.40
CA ASP A 46 0.90 23.58 -12.53
C ASP A 46 0.84 22.31 -13.37
N VAL A 47 1.88 21.47 -13.28
CA VAL A 47 1.94 20.17 -13.95
C VAL A 47 1.36 19.12 -13.00
N PRO A 48 0.24 18.45 -13.36
CA PRO A 48 -0.31 17.39 -12.53
C PRO A 48 0.69 16.25 -12.34
N SER A 49 0.70 15.65 -11.16
CA SER A 49 1.58 14.54 -10.83
C SER A 49 0.94 13.56 -9.86
N THR A 50 1.42 12.31 -9.83
CA THR A 50 0.93 11.28 -8.90
C THR A 50 2.05 10.30 -8.54
N THR A 51 1.91 9.67 -7.38
CA THR A 51 2.72 8.51 -6.97
C THR A 51 1.96 7.19 -7.12
N HIS A 52 0.75 7.21 -7.71
CA HIS A 52 -0.01 5.99 -7.96
C HIS A 52 0.74 5.06 -8.93
N TRP A 53 0.92 3.80 -8.55
CA TRP A 53 1.79 2.84 -9.24
C TRP A 53 1.50 2.71 -10.74
N SER A 54 0.23 2.79 -11.13
CA SER A 54 -0.20 2.65 -12.53
C SER A 54 0.26 3.79 -13.44
N ALA A 55 0.77 4.90 -12.90
CA ALA A 55 1.29 6.01 -13.68
C ALA A 55 2.75 5.80 -14.14
N TYR A 56 3.43 4.76 -13.64
CA TYR A 56 4.82 4.43 -13.98
C TYR A 56 4.88 3.43 -15.13
N ASP A 57 4.18 3.77 -16.21
CA ASP A 57 3.92 2.92 -17.37
C ASP A 57 4.83 3.20 -18.58
N GLY A 58 5.76 4.15 -18.46
CA GLY A 58 6.64 4.56 -19.55
C GLY A 58 5.98 5.50 -20.57
N GLN A 59 4.68 5.81 -20.43
CA GLN A 59 3.97 6.61 -21.42
C GLN A 59 4.40 8.08 -21.35
N VAL A 60 4.63 8.68 -22.53
CA VAL A 60 4.92 10.11 -22.67
C VAL A 60 6.11 10.56 -21.79
N GLY A 61 7.15 9.73 -21.71
CA GLY A 61 8.38 10.05 -20.96
C GLY A 61 8.28 9.85 -19.45
N ARG A 62 7.18 9.31 -18.93
CA ARG A 62 7.09 8.87 -17.53
C ARG A 62 8.08 7.75 -17.26
N PRO A 63 8.57 7.60 -16.02
CA PRO A 63 9.39 6.45 -15.67
C PRO A 63 8.60 5.16 -15.87
N ARG A 64 9.32 4.09 -16.23
CA ARG A 64 8.76 2.75 -16.37
C ARG A 64 9.17 1.94 -15.15
N ALA A 65 8.20 1.47 -14.36
CA ALA A 65 8.47 0.67 -13.17
C ALA A 65 9.07 -0.69 -13.53
N GLU A 66 10.10 -1.13 -12.82
CA GLU A 66 10.71 -2.46 -13.00
C GLU A 66 10.09 -3.50 -12.07
N ALA A 67 9.68 -3.07 -10.88
CA ALA A 67 9.04 -3.91 -9.89
C ALA A 67 8.03 -3.13 -9.04
N LEU A 68 7.15 -3.87 -8.39
CA LEU A 68 6.21 -3.40 -7.37
C LEU A 68 6.67 -3.84 -5.99
N ARG A 69 6.28 -3.10 -4.96
CA ARG A 69 6.43 -3.51 -3.56
C ARG A 69 5.22 -3.09 -2.74
N ALA A 70 4.97 -3.78 -1.64
CA ALA A 70 3.95 -3.36 -0.69
C ALA A 70 4.38 -2.06 0.03
N GLY A 71 3.40 -1.19 0.29
CA GLY A 71 3.56 0.00 1.10
C GLY A 71 2.37 0.19 2.04
N CYS A 72 2.59 0.95 3.12
CA CYS A 72 1.55 1.34 4.05
C CYS A 72 1.65 2.84 4.37
N ALA A 73 0.52 3.49 4.59
CA ALA A 73 0.45 4.92 4.93
C ALA A 73 1.27 5.31 6.18
N CYS A 74 1.55 4.37 7.08
CA CYS A 74 2.43 4.56 8.24
C CYS A 74 3.93 4.69 7.89
N GLY A 75 4.29 4.58 6.61
CA GLY A 75 5.68 4.66 6.12
C GLY A 75 6.38 3.30 5.96
N TRP A 76 5.71 2.19 6.33
CA TRP A 76 6.27 0.86 6.11
C TRP A 76 6.36 0.52 4.61
N ARG A 77 7.46 -0.16 4.25
CA ARG A 77 7.74 -0.65 2.90
C ARG A 77 8.12 -2.13 2.95
N GLY A 78 7.39 -2.97 2.21
CA GLY A 78 7.63 -4.41 2.12
C GLY A 78 8.98 -4.73 1.50
N ALA A 79 9.66 -5.76 1.98
CA ALA A 79 11.00 -6.12 1.53
C ALA A 79 10.99 -6.89 0.19
N ALA A 80 9.89 -7.56 -0.14
CA ALA A 80 9.77 -8.27 -1.41
C ALA A 80 9.52 -7.30 -2.56
N GLU A 81 10.13 -7.63 -3.70
CA GLU A 81 9.97 -6.93 -4.96
C GLU A 81 9.32 -7.88 -5.96
N TYR A 82 8.28 -7.40 -6.65
CA TYR A 82 7.50 -8.17 -7.61
C TYR A 82 7.73 -7.59 -9.00
N ALA A 83 8.56 -8.25 -9.79
CA ALA A 83 8.95 -7.76 -11.11
C ALA A 83 7.73 -7.59 -12.03
N LEU A 84 7.67 -6.46 -12.73
CA LEU A 84 6.69 -6.21 -13.78
C LEU A 84 7.16 -6.85 -15.08
N ASP A 85 6.40 -7.82 -15.59
CA ASP A 85 6.67 -8.40 -16.89
C ASP A 85 6.12 -7.52 -18.01
N TRP A 86 6.97 -6.62 -18.50
CA TRP A 86 6.65 -5.74 -19.61
C TRP A 86 6.45 -6.44 -20.95
N ALA A 87 6.94 -7.68 -21.11
CA ALA A 87 6.64 -8.46 -22.31
C ALA A 87 5.16 -8.89 -22.32
N THR A 88 4.59 -9.17 -21.14
CA THR A 88 3.18 -9.50 -20.97
C THR A 88 2.28 -8.26 -20.96
N VAL A 89 2.71 -7.16 -20.31
CA VAL A 89 1.95 -5.91 -20.28
C VAL A 89 1.89 -5.25 -21.67
N GLY A 90 2.99 -5.25 -22.41
CA GLY A 90 3.09 -4.56 -23.70
C GLY A 90 3.08 -3.03 -23.55
N ASP A 91 2.44 -2.36 -24.51
CA ASP A 91 2.37 -0.89 -24.59
C ASP A 91 1.10 -0.28 -23.97
N ARG A 92 0.24 -1.11 -23.35
CA ARG A 92 -1.00 -0.63 -22.73
C ARG A 92 -0.72 0.11 -21.42
N PRO A 93 -1.60 1.04 -21.00
CA PRO A 93 -1.49 1.65 -19.68
C PRO A 93 -1.61 0.61 -18.57
N LEU A 94 -0.83 0.76 -17.49
CA LEU A 94 -0.82 -0.21 -16.39
C LEU A 94 -2.17 -0.36 -15.67
N TYR A 95 -2.98 0.70 -15.62
CA TYR A 95 -4.32 0.63 -15.01
C TYR A 95 -5.31 -0.22 -15.82
N GLU A 96 -5.00 -0.49 -17.09
CA GLU A 96 -5.78 -1.41 -17.93
C GLU A 96 -5.17 -2.81 -17.96
N ALA A 97 -3.93 -2.98 -17.50
CA ALA A 97 -3.23 -4.24 -17.51
C ALA A 97 -3.67 -5.12 -16.32
N ASP A 98 -3.76 -6.42 -16.56
CA ASP A 98 -4.07 -7.41 -15.51
C ASP A 98 -2.79 -7.73 -14.71
N VAL A 99 -2.32 -6.73 -13.97
CA VAL A 99 -1.11 -6.82 -13.16
C VAL A 99 -1.43 -7.59 -11.88
N ASP A 100 -0.67 -8.67 -11.62
CA ASP A 100 -0.82 -9.44 -10.39
C ASP A 100 -0.33 -8.64 -9.17
N LEU A 101 -1.28 -8.20 -8.34
CA LEU A 101 -1.03 -7.51 -7.08
C LEU A 101 -1.12 -8.43 -5.86
N THR A 102 -1.26 -9.74 -6.05
CA THR A 102 -1.44 -10.72 -4.96
C THR A 102 -0.26 -10.69 -3.99
N GLY A 103 0.96 -10.62 -4.51
CA GLY A 103 2.18 -10.54 -3.71
C GLY A 103 2.20 -9.32 -2.77
N PRO A 104 2.20 -8.09 -3.29
CA PRO A 104 2.14 -6.87 -2.49
C PRO A 104 0.97 -6.86 -1.49
N LEU A 105 -0.18 -7.42 -1.87
CA LEU A 105 -1.35 -7.55 -1.01
C LEU A 105 -1.09 -8.47 0.20
N VAL A 106 -0.46 -9.63 -0.02
CA VAL A 106 -0.09 -10.56 1.05
C VAL A 106 0.87 -9.90 2.03
N ASP A 107 1.88 -9.19 1.52
CA ASP A 107 2.88 -8.50 2.33
C ASP A 107 2.27 -7.39 3.20
N TRP A 108 1.37 -6.57 2.63
CA TRP A 108 0.65 -5.56 3.41
C TRP A 108 -0.24 -6.18 4.49
N ASN A 109 -0.95 -7.28 4.20
CA ASN A 109 -1.75 -7.99 5.21
C ASN A 109 -0.91 -8.59 6.33
N ALA A 110 0.27 -9.12 6.01
CA ALA A 110 1.24 -9.59 6.99
C ALA A 110 1.70 -8.44 7.90
N HIS A 111 1.99 -7.27 7.32
CA HIS A 111 2.32 -6.06 8.08
C HIS A 111 1.18 -5.65 9.04
N LEU A 112 -0.07 -5.60 8.57
CA LEU A 112 -1.21 -5.28 9.44
C LEU A 112 -1.34 -6.26 10.61
N SER A 113 -1.06 -7.54 10.39
CA SER A 113 -1.10 -8.56 11.45
C SER A 113 -0.06 -8.29 12.53
N LEU A 114 1.14 -7.85 12.14
CA LEU A 114 2.19 -7.45 13.09
C LEU A 114 1.81 -6.20 13.87
N VAL A 115 1.23 -5.19 13.21
CA VAL A 115 0.74 -3.97 13.89
C VAL A 115 -0.33 -4.32 14.91
N ARG A 116 -1.27 -5.23 14.60
CA ARG A 116 -2.30 -5.70 15.54
C ARG A 116 -1.70 -6.37 16.77
N ASP A 117 -0.74 -7.26 16.57
CA ASP A 117 -0.08 -7.98 17.66
C ASP A 117 0.65 -7.02 18.61
N GLN A 118 1.31 -5.99 18.06
CA GLN A 118 2.00 -4.96 18.84
C GLN A 118 1.06 -3.98 19.53
N ALA A 119 -0.08 -3.67 18.92
CA ALA A 119 -1.10 -2.79 19.49
C ALA A 119 -1.97 -3.51 20.53
N ALA A 120 -1.94 -4.84 20.58
CA ALA A 120 -2.65 -5.60 21.59
C ALA A 120 -2.17 -5.15 22.99
N PRO A 121 -3.08 -4.77 23.89
CA PRO A 121 -2.69 -4.36 25.22
C PRO A 121 -1.90 -5.50 25.86
N LEU A 122 -0.68 -5.18 26.30
CA LEU A 122 0.11 -6.09 27.11
C LEU A 122 -0.78 -6.49 28.27
N SER A 123 -1.20 -7.76 28.33
CA SER A 123 -2.01 -8.26 29.43
C SER A 123 -1.22 -7.98 30.70
N SER A 124 -1.63 -6.95 31.44
CA SER A 124 -1.03 -6.66 32.72
C SER A 124 -1.36 -7.86 33.58
N ARG A 125 -0.33 -8.66 33.86
CA ARG A 125 -0.36 -9.70 34.87
C ARG A 125 -0.54 -9.01 36.22
N TRP A 126 -1.76 -8.57 36.50
CA TRP A 126 -2.17 -8.09 37.80
C TRP A 126 -2.30 -9.32 38.69
N PRO A 127 -1.60 -9.42 39.84
CA PRO A 127 -1.97 -10.41 40.83
C PRO A 127 -3.37 -10.04 41.40
N PRO A 128 -4.18 -11.04 41.78
CA PRO A 128 -5.50 -10.80 42.36
C PRO A 128 -5.41 -9.97 43.65
N SER A 129 -6.47 -9.23 43.94
CA SER A 129 -6.55 -8.14 44.95
C SER A 129 -6.41 -8.54 46.42
N TRP A 130 -6.17 -9.81 46.75
CA TRP A 130 -6.15 -10.29 48.15
C TRP A 130 -4.76 -10.27 48.82
N SER A 131 -3.69 -9.86 48.13
CA SER A 131 -2.31 -9.88 48.68
C SER A 131 -1.99 -8.77 49.70
N ARG A 132 -2.98 -8.04 50.21
CA ARG A 132 -2.78 -7.10 51.32
C ARG A 132 -3.44 -7.63 52.58
N SER A 133 -2.97 -8.79 53.05
CA SER A 133 -3.26 -9.26 54.40
C SER A 133 -2.40 -8.48 55.39
N SER A 134 -3.10 -7.97 56.40
CA SER A 134 -2.64 -7.18 57.54
C SER A 134 -1.45 -7.81 58.25
N SER A 135 -0.54 -6.98 58.76
CA SER A 135 0.31 -7.33 59.89
C SER A 135 0.22 -6.21 60.91
N SER A 136 0.01 -6.66 62.15
CA SER A 136 -0.38 -5.94 63.36
C SER A 136 0.65 -4.93 63.88
#